data_AF-A0A976DJX2-F1
#
_entry.id   AF-A0A976DJX2-F1
#
_cell.length_a   1.000
_cell.length_b   1.000
_cell.length_c   1.000
_cell.angle_alpha   90.00
_cell.angle_beta   90.00
_cell.angle_gamma   90.00
#
_symmetry.space_group_name_H-M   'P 1'
#
loop_
_entity.id
_entity.type
_entity.pdbx_description
1 polymer ?
#
loop_
_entity_poly.entity_id
_entity_poly.type
_entity_poly.pdbx_seq_one_letter_code
_entity_poly.pdbx_strand_id
1 'polypeptide(L)'
;MIHRSLGRVDYESTVQQMRTFTDGRTADTPDELWIVEHDPVFTQGVAGKPEHLLFNPANIPVVKTDRGGQITYHGPGQTVVYILFDIRRAGFGVRELVQRIEDAVIQTLANYGVEAYGKRDAPGVYVKLEPLARRRERDWGEGNKPIEAKIASLGLKIRNGCSYHGVALNVRMDLTPFSFINPCGYEGLQVTQLSDFATEESLEAAGFLLAAALEATLTAPITPKP
;
A
#
# COMPACT_ATOMS: atom_id res chain seq x y z
N MET A 1 -8.11 -10.38 -15.63
CA MET A 1 -7.26 -9.16 -15.51
C MET A 1 -5.87 -9.51 -16.03
N ILE A 2 -5.01 -8.56 -16.44
CA ILE A 2 -3.62 -8.88 -16.86
C ILE A 2 -2.66 -8.55 -15.71
N HIS A 3 -1.81 -9.49 -15.32
CA HIS A 3 -0.74 -9.25 -14.36
C HIS A 3 0.58 -9.02 -15.09
N ARG A 4 1.28 -7.93 -14.74
CA ARG A 4 2.61 -7.60 -15.27
C ARG A 4 3.61 -7.50 -14.13
N SER A 5 4.61 -8.36 -14.13
CA SER A 5 5.77 -8.22 -13.25
C SER A 5 6.85 -7.41 -13.97
N LEU A 6 7.10 -6.19 -13.50
CA LEU A 6 8.07 -5.29 -14.14
C LEU A 6 9.42 -5.27 -13.39
N GLY A 7 9.51 -5.93 -12.24
CA GLY A 7 10.70 -5.93 -11.40
C GLY A 7 10.95 -4.57 -10.78
N ARG A 8 12.23 -4.20 -10.66
CA ARG A 8 12.63 -2.88 -10.15
C ARG A 8 12.62 -1.84 -11.26
N VAL A 9 11.86 -0.77 -11.07
CA VAL A 9 11.65 0.27 -12.08
C VAL A 9 11.75 1.66 -11.47
N ASP A 10 12.07 2.65 -12.31
CA ASP A 10 12.06 4.05 -11.91
C ASP A 10 10.63 4.55 -11.63
N TYR A 11 10.45 5.35 -10.58
CA TYR A 11 9.14 5.78 -10.12
C TYR A 11 8.47 6.75 -11.10
N GLU A 12 9.17 7.79 -11.56
CA GLU A 12 8.58 8.85 -12.39
C GLU A 12 8.15 8.32 -13.76
N SER A 13 9.01 7.54 -14.41
CA SER A 13 8.72 6.88 -15.68
C SER A 13 7.55 5.90 -15.57
N THR A 14 7.44 5.17 -14.45
CA THR A 14 6.31 4.25 -14.22
C THR A 14 5.01 5.03 -14.02
N VAL A 15 5.03 6.15 -13.29
CA VAL A 15 3.87 7.04 -13.18
C VAL A 15 3.43 7.57 -14.55
N GLN A 16 4.38 7.97 -15.40
CA GLN A 16 4.05 8.42 -16.75
C GLN A 16 3.44 7.29 -17.59
N GLN A 17 3.95 6.07 -17.50
CA GLN A 17 3.38 4.91 -18.18
C GLN A 17 1.94 4.62 -17.70
N MET A 18 1.68 4.67 -16.39
CA MET A 18 0.33 4.50 -15.84
C MET A 18 -0.64 5.57 -16.38
N ARG A 19 -0.20 6.83 -16.45
CA ARG A 19 -1.00 7.93 -17.03
C ARG A 19 -1.31 7.69 -18.49
N THR A 20 -0.29 7.39 -19.29
CA THR A 20 -0.45 7.14 -20.73
C THR A 20 -1.36 5.94 -20.99
N PHE A 21 -1.20 4.85 -20.22
CA PHE A 21 -2.10 3.70 -20.29
C PHE A 21 -3.54 4.11 -19.99
N THR A 22 -3.75 4.83 -18.86
CA THR A 22 -5.08 5.25 -18.41
C THR A 22 -5.77 6.19 -19.39
N ASP A 23 -5.02 7.11 -20.01
CA ASP A 23 -5.54 8.06 -20.99
C ASP A 23 -5.86 7.42 -22.34
N GLY A 24 -5.14 6.36 -22.70
CA GLY A 24 -5.34 5.60 -23.94
C GLY A 24 -6.40 4.49 -23.85
N ARG A 25 -7.06 4.30 -22.70
CA ARG A 25 -8.03 3.19 -22.53
C ARG A 25 -9.28 3.41 -23.37
N THR A 26 -9.78 2.30 -23.89
CA THR A 26 -11.10 2.17 -24.53
C THR A 26 -11.97 1.22 -23.70
N ALA A 27 -13.23 1.05 -24.09
CA ALA A 27 -14.15 0.13 -23.41
C ALA A 27 -13.63 -1.32 -23.38
N ASP A 28 -12.88 -1.72 -24.41
CA ASP A 28 -12.33 -3.06 -24.59
C ASP A 28 -10.92 -3.22 -23.98
N THR A 29 -10.32 -2.15 -23.46
CA THR A 29 -9.00 -2.23 -22.83
C THR A 29 -9.10 -3.03 -21.52
N PRO A 30 -8.35 -4.14 -21.38
CA PRO A 30 -8.36 -4.94 -20.16
C PRO A 30 -7.82 -4.14 -18.97
N ASP A 31 -8.26 -4.52 -17.76
CA ASP A 31 -7.64 -4.03 -16.52
C ASP A 31 -6.30 -4.72 -16.29
N GLU A 32 -5.35 -3.97 -15.73
CA GLU A 32 -4.00 -4.47 -15.45
C GLU A 32 -3.58 -4.25 -14.00
N LEU A 33 -2.84 -5.20 -13.45
CA LEU A 33 -2.09 -5.08 -12.21
C LEU A 33 -0.59 -5.09 -12.53
N TRP A 34 0.13 -4.04 -12.15
CA TRP A 34 1.58 -3.97 -12.34
C TRP A 34 2.28 -4.18 -11.01
N ILE A 35 3.03 -5.27 -10.91
CA ILE A 35 3.81 -5.65 -9.74
C ILE A 35 5.22 -5.12 -9.94
N VAL A 36 5.64 -4.23 -9.04
CA VAL A 36 6.89 -3.51 -9.15
C VAL A 36 7.58 -3.37 -7.79
N GLU A 37 8.85 -3.01 -7.85
CA GLU A 37 9.63 -2.47 -6.75
C GLU A 37 10.29 -1.16 -7.22
N HIS A 38 10.60 -0.25 -6.31
CA HIS A 38 11.29 1.00 -6.63
C HIS A 38 12.62 1.12 -5.90
N ASP A 39 13.55 1.86 -6.48
CA ASP A 39 14.66 2.43 -5.73
C ASP A 39 14.13 3.38 -4.64
N PRO A 40 14.93 3.71 -3.60
CA PRO A 40 14.50 4.58 -2.52
C PRO A 40 13.93 5.91 -3.03
N VAL A 41 12.67 6.20 -2.71
CA VAL A 41 11.99 7.43 -3.11
C VAL A 41 10.93 7.83 -2.09
N PHE A 42 10.90 9.10 -1.73
CA PHE A 42 9.76 9.71 -1.05
C PHE A 42 8.78 10.22 -2.09
N THR A 43 7.50 9.90 -1.93
CA THR A 43 6.46 10.39 -2.84
C THR A 43 5.45 11.22 -2.08
N GLN A 44 5.13 12.40 -2.60
CA GLN A 44 4.19 13.34 -1.97
C GLN A 44 2.93 13.43 -2.82
N GLY A 45 1.83 12.86 -2.33
CA GLY A 45 0.52 12.92 -2.97
C GLY A 45 -0.12 14.30 -2.91
N VAL A 46 -1.33 14.42 -3.47
CA VAL A 46 -2.05 15.70 -3.62
C VAL A 46 -2.37 16.41 -2.30
N ALA A 47 -2.50 15.66 -1.20
CA ALA A 47 -2.73 16.22 0.13
C ALA A 47 -1.43 16.38 0.94
N GLY A 48 -0.28 16.02 0.35
CA GLY A 48 1.00 16.06 1.01
C GLY A 48 1.50 17.49 1.17
N LYS A 49 2.04 17.79 2.35
CA LYS A 49 2.68 19.06 2.65
C LYS A 49 4.20 18.88 2.79
N PRO A 50 5.02 19.87 2.42
CA PRO A 50 6.47 19.80 2.60
C PRO A 50 6.90 19.53 4.05
N GLU A 51 6.14 20.03 5.03
CA GLU A 51 6.40 19.86 6.47
C GLU A 51 6.32 18.39 6.95
N HIS A 52 5.75 17.48 6.16
CA HIS A 52 5.72 16.06 6.51
C HIS A 52 7.02 15.34 6.17
N LEU A 53 7.98 16.00 5.52
CA LEU A 53 9.37 15.56 5.45
C LEU A 53 10.13 16.21 6.60
N LEU A 54 10.47 15.42 7.61
CA LEU A 54 11.07 15.89 8.86
C LEU A 54 12.57 16.14 8.69
N PHE A 55 13.27 15.19 8.07
CA PHE A 55 14.70 15.25 7.78
C PHE A 55 15.03 14.28 6.64
N ASN A 56 16.12 14.49 5.88
CA ASN A 56 16.49 13.59 4.77
C ASN A 56 18.02 13.49 4.61
N PRO A 57 18.71 12.76 5.51
CA PRO A 57 20.17 12.72 5.55
C PRO A 57 20.77 11.87 4.42
N ALA A 58 19.97 10.95 3.87
CA ALA A 58 20.35 10.06 2.78
C ALA A 58 20.13 10.67 1.39
N ASN A 59 19.68 11.92 1.30
CA ASN A 59 19.34 12.60 0.03
C ASN A 59 18.41 11.76 -0.87
N ILE A 60 17.45 11.04 -0.27
CA ILE A 60 16.46 10.25 -1.01
C ILE A 60 15.62 11.22 -1.87
N PRO A 61 15.40 10.95 -3.17
CA PRO A 61 14.57 11.80 -4.02
C PRO A 61 13.16 12.00 -3.47
N VAL A 62 12.62 13.22 -3.61
CA VAL A 62 11.26 13.57 -3.19
C VAL A 62 10.44 13.93 -4.42
N VAL A 63 9.56 13.03 -4.85
CA VAL A 63 8.76 13.16 -6.06
C VAL A 63 7.34 13.58 -5.72
N LYS A 64 6.88 14.70 -6.27
CA LYS A 64 5.46 15.08 -6.21
C LYS A 64 4.67 14.23 -7.19
N THR A 65 3.55 13.70 -6.75
CA THR A 65 2.71 12.79 -7.53
C THR A 65 1.23 13.11 -7.32
N ASP A 66 0.37 12.59 -8.18
CA ASP A 66 -1.05 12.95 -8.18
C ASP A 66 -1.97 11.91 -7.54
N ARG A 67 -1.41 10.87 -6.91
CA ARG A 67 -2.19 9.99 -6.04
C ARG A 67 -2.76 10.75 -4.84
N GLY A 68 -3.85 10.22 -4.32
CA GLY A 68 -4.37 10.58 -3.00
C GLY A 68 -3.35 10.35 -1.89
N GLY A 69 -3.67 10.90 -0.72
CA GLY A 69 -2.82 10.81 0.47
C GLY A 69 -1.70 11.84 0.49
N GLN A 70 -0.83 11.68 1.48
CA GLN A 70 0.23 12.64 1.82
C GLN A 70 1.60 12.09 1.37
N ILE A 71 2.62 12.24 2.21
CA ILE A 71 3.95 11.67 1.98
C ILE A 71 3.99 10.17 2.34
N THR A 72 4.77 9.39 1.59
CA THR A 72 5.14 7.99 1.90
C THR A 72 6.53 7.69 1.37
N TYR A 73 7.08 6.54 1.74
CA TYR A 73 8.34 5.99 1.25
C TYR A 73 8.10 4.71 0.44
N HIS A 74 8.89 4.55 -0.64
CA HIS A 74 9.07 3.30 -1.37
C HIS A 74 10.56 2.99 -1.46
N GLY A 75 10.91 1.71 -1.48
CA GLY A 75 12.29 1.29 -1.65
C GLY A 75 12.43 -0.23 -1.79
N PRO A 76 13.67 -0.73 -1.93
CA PRO A 76 13.96 -2.15 -2.00
C PRO A 76 13.39 -2.92 -0.80
N GLY A 77 12.76 -4.07 -1.07
CA GLY A 77 12.06 -4.90 -0.10
C GLY A 77 10.57 -4.59 0.05
N GLN A 78 10.03 -3.63 -0.71
CA GLN A 78 8.61 -3.29 -0.73
C GLN A 78 7.98 -3.71 -2.06
N THR A 79 6.89 -4.48 -2.00
CA THR A 79 6.12 -4.79 -3.21
C THR A 79 5.07 -3.72 -3.40
N VAL A 80 5.09 -3.07 -4.57
CA VAL A 80 4.04 -2.15 -5.00
C VAL A 80 3.22 -2.81 -6.10
N VAL A 81 1.90 -2.81 -5.96
CA VAL A 81 0.98 -3.25 -7.01
C VAL A 81 0.14 -2.06 -7.46
N TYR A 82 0.39 -1.61 -8.69
CA TYR A 82 -0.41 -0.60 -9.35
C TYR A 82 -1.65 -1.21 -9.99
N ILE A 83 -2.80 -0.56 -9.81
CA ILE A 83 -4.13 -1.07 -10.12
C ILE A 83 -4.72 -0.18 -11.21
N LEU A 84 -4.56 -0.59 -12.46
CA LEU A 84 -5.04 0.14 -13.64
C LEU A 84 -6.43 -0.39 -14.01
N PHE A 85 -7.44 0.10 -13.30
CA PHE A 85 -8.77 -0.53 -13.24
C PHE A 85 -9.92 0.40 -13.63
N ASP A 86 -10.84 -0.06 -14.50
CA ASP A 86 -12.06 0.67 -14.87
C ASP A 86 -13.15 0.49 -13.81
N ILE A 87 -13.26 1.49 -12.94
CA ILE A 87 -14.23 1.52 -11.83
C ILE A 87 -15.66 1.62 -12.37
N ARG A 88 -15.87 2.33 -13.48
CA ARG A 88 -17.20 2.49 -14.08
C ARG A 88 -17.72 1.16 -14.59
N ARG A 89 -16.86 0.40 -15.29
CA ARG A 89 -17.20 -0.95 -15.78
C ARG A 89 -17.50 -1.91 -14.64
N ALA A 90 -16.82 -1.76 -13.51
CA ALA A 90 -17.02 -2.61 -12.33
C ALA A 90 -18.32 -2.30 -11.56
N GLY A 91 -18.93 -1.12 -11.77
CA GLY A 91 -20.22 -0.78 -11.18
C GLY A 91 -20.18 -0.36 -9.70
N PHE A 92 -18.99 -0.13 -9.12
CA PHE A 92 -18.83 0.36 -7.76
C PHE A 92 -18.05 1.68 -7.67
N GLY A 93 -18.05 2.32 -6.50
CA GLY A 93 -17.36 3.60 -6.28
C GLY A 93 -15.96 3.45 -5.68
N VAL A 94 -15.24 4.58 -5.55
CA VAL A 94 -13.87 4.62 -5.00
C VAL A 94 -13.77 4.04 -3.59
N ARG A 95 -14.78 4.24 -2.74
CA ARG A 95 -14.78 3.69 -1.37
C ARG A 95 -14.78 2.16 -1.37
N GLU A 96 -15.55 1.55 -2.26
CA GLU A 96 -15.58 0.10 -2.44
C GLU A 96 -14.27 -0.41 -3.03
N LEU A 97 -13.68 0.33 -3.98
CA LEU A 97 -12.35 0.02 -4.52
C LEU A 97 -11.30 -0.04 -3.40
N VAL A 98 -11.25 0.98 -2.53
CA VAL A 98 -10.33 1.02 -1.38
C VAL A 98 -10.54 -0.18 -0.46
N GLN A 99 -11.79 -0.48 -0.10
CA GLN A 99 -12.11 -1.64 0.75
C GLN A 99 -11.62 -2.95 0.13
N ARG A 100 -11.87 -3.17 -1.16
CA ARG A 100 -11.45 -4.40 -1.86
C ARG A 100 -9.93 -4.55 -1.93
N ILE A 101 -9.20 -3.45 -2.02
CA ILE A 101 -7.73 -3.45 -1.97
C ILE A 101 -7.25 -3.78 -0.55
N GLU A 102 -7.85 -3.19 0.47
CA GLU A 102 -7.54 -3.52 1.87
C GLU A 102 -7.83 -5.00 2.16
N ASP A 103 -8.98 -5.52 1.71
CA ASP A 103 -9.36 -6.94 1.83
C ASP A 103 -8.36 -7.86 1.12
N ALA A 104 -7.87 -7.47 -0.07
CA ALA A 104 -6.85 -8.24 -0.79
C ALA A 104 -5.52 -8.31 -0.01
N VAL A 105 -5.09 -7.21 0.59
CA VAL A 105 -3.90 -7.20 1.45
C VAL A 105 -4.13 -8.04 2.69
N ILE A 106 -5.29 -7.95 3.34
CA ILE A 106 -5.63 -8.77 4.52
C ILE A 106 -5.61 -10.26 4.17
N GLN A 107 -6.22 -10.65 3.04
CA GLN A 107 -6.18 -12.03 2.54
C GLN A 107 -4.75 -12.49 2.26
N THR A 108 -3.93 -11.62 1.67
CA THR A 108 -2.51 -11.92 1.42
C THR A 108 -1.77 -12.18 2.75
N LEU A 109 -1.93 -11.30 3.73
CA LEU A 109 -1.31 -11.43 5.06
C LEU A 109 -1.78 -12.67 5.82
N ALA A 110 -3.07 -13.05 5.68
CA ALA A 110 -3.61 -14.26 6.28
C ALA A 110 -2.92 -15.55 5.78
N ASN A 111 -2.43 -15.57 4.52
CA ASN A 111 -1.65 -16.70 4.00
C ASN A 111 -0.30 -16.88 4.72
N TYR A 112 0.19 -15.82 5.36
CA TYR A 112 1.40 -15.83 6.20
C TYR A 112 1.08 -15.94 7.69
N GLY A 113 -0.18 -16.16 8.06
CA GLY A 113 -0.61 -16.22 9.47
C GLY A 113 -0.65 -14.87 10.19
N VAL A 114 -0.66 -13.75 9.45
CA VAL A 114 -0.68 -12.40 10.01
C VAL A 114 -2.11 -11.88 10.05
N GLU A 115 -2.62 -11.59 11.25
CA GLU A 115 -3.92 -10.94 11.45
C GLU A 115 -3.81 -9.43 11.21
N ALA A 116 -4.59 -8.91 10.27
CA ALA A 116 -4.54 -7.52 9.84
C ALA A 116 -5.94 -6.94 9.60
N TYR A 117 -6.05 -5.61 9.57
CA TYR A 117 -7.32 -4.91 9.36
C TYR A 117 -7.14 -3.57 8.64
N GLY A 118 -8.19 -3.15 7.93
CA GLY A 118 -8.32 -1.82 7.33
C GLY A 118 -9.02 -0.82 8.25
N LYS A 119 -8.93 0.48 7.92
CA LYS A 119 -9.55 1.56 8.70
C LYS A 119 -10.26 2.55 7.79
N ARG A 120 -11.54 2.81 8.08
CA ARG A 120 -12.40 3.70 7.28
C ARG A 120 -11.83 5.12 7.10
N ASP A 121 -11.24 5.66 8.17
CA ASP A 121 -10.76 7.06 8.20
C ASP A 121 -9.24 7.18 8.00
N ALA A 122 -8.54 6.05 7.84
CA ALA A 122 -7.09 6.02 7.66
C ALA A 122 -6.71 4.91 6.67
N PRO A 123 -6.78 5.18 5.35
CA PRO A 123 -6.57 4.14 4.33
C PRO A 123 -5.23 3.42 4.45
N GLY A 124 -5.26 2.12 4.18
CA GLY A 124 -4.14 1.20 4.33
C GLY A 124 -4.47 0.04 5.26
N VAL A 125 -3.50 -0.84 5.46
CA VAL A 125 -3.67 -2.04 6.31
C VAL A 125 -2.71 -2.01 7.48
N TYR A 126 -3.22 -2.42 8.62
CA TYR A 126 -2.59 -2.32 9.93
C TYR A 126 -2.60 -3.67 10.64
N VAL A 127 -1.64 -3.82 11.55
CA VAL A 127 -1.51 -4.98 12.44
C VAL A 127 -1.32 -4.49 13.87
N LYS A 128 -1.60 -5.35 14.85
CA LYS A 128 -1.34 -5.09 16.27
C LYS A 128 -0.04 -5.77 16.66
N LEU A 129 0.93 -4.97 17.10
CA LEU A 129 2.17 -5.44 17.70
C LEU A 129 1.97 -5.58 19.20
N GLU A 130 2.24 -6.78 19.72
CA GLU A 130 2.30 -7.00 21.15
C GLU A 130 3.53 -6.28 21.74
N PRO A 131 3.41 -5.63 22.91
CA PRO A 131 4.57 -5.03 23.56
C PRO A 131 5.67 -6.06 23.82
N LEU A 132 6.93 -5.70 23.54
CA LEU A 132 8.11 -6.55 23.77
C LEU A 132 8.25 -6.99 25.25
N ALA A 133 7.62 -6.26 26.16
CA ALA A 133 7.66 -6.49 27.59
C ALA A 133 6.65 -7.55 28.07
N ARG A 134 6.81 -8.82 27.68
CA ARG A 134 6.29 -9.95 28.49
C ARG A 134 7.27 -10.34 29.60
N ARG A 135 7.80 -9.36 30.34
CA ARG A 135 8.62 -9.62 31.53
C ARG A 135 7.99 -8.93 32.74
N ARG A 136 7.18 -9.72 33.45
CA ARG A 136 6.49 -9.49 34.74
C ARG A 136 5.02 -9.07 34.63
N GLU A 137 4.17 -10.04 34.94
CA GLU A 137 2.70 -10.02 35.11
C GLU A 137 2.08 -8.94 36.01
N ARG A 138 2.83 -7.96 36.53
CA ARG A 138 2.39 -7.14 37.67
C ARG A 138 2.24 -5.64 37.47
N ASP A 139 2.49 -5.08 36.27
CA ASP A 139 2.23 -3.66 36.01
C ASP A 139 1.18 -3.49 34.91
N TRP A 140 -0.09 -3.57 35.29
CA TRP A 140 -1.25 -3.22 34.44
C TRP A 140 -1.43 -1.70 34.34
N GLY A 141 -0.37 -0.99 33.94
CA GLY A 141 -0.45 0.43 33.55
C GLY A 141 -0.82 0.59 32.07
N GLU A 142 -1.15 1.82 31.65
CA GLU A 142 -1.46 2.18 30.24
C GLU A 142 -0.39 1.77 29.21
N GLY A 143 0.81 1.38 29.65
CA GLY A 143 1.95 0.99 28.80
C GLY A 143 1.91 -0.44 28.23
N ASN A 144 0.85 -1.22 28.46
CA ASN A 144 0.75 -2.62 27.98
C ASN A 144 -0.28 -2.81 26.86
N LYS A 145 -0.70 -1.73 26.19
CA LYS A 145 -1.64 -1.81 25.06
C LYS A 145 -0.90 -2.21 23.78
N PRO A 146 -1.50 -3.08 22.93
CA PRO A 146 -0.95 -3.37 21.62
C PRO A 146 -0.74 -2.09 20.81
N ILE A 147 0.40 -2.01 20.13
CA ILE A 147 0.77 -0.89 19.28
C ILE A 147 0.27 -1.18 17.87
N GLU A 148 -0.55 -0.28 17.34
CA GLU A 148 -0.97 -0.39 15.94
C GLU A 148 0.19 0.04 15.03
N ALA A 149 0.53 -0.80 14.06
CA ALA A 149 1.54 -0.50 13.04
C ALA A 149 0.97 -0.70 11.64
N LYS A 150 1.27 0.23 10.73
CA LYS A 150 0.90 0.12 9.32
C LYS A 150 1.85 -0.84 8.61
N ILE A 151 1.30 -1.81 7.89
CA ILE A 151 2.06 -2.78 7.09
C ILE A 151 1.91 -2.54 5.59
N ALA A 152 0.80 -1.93 5.15
CA ALA A 152 0.60 -1.53 3.77
C ALA A 152 0.00 -0.13 3.63
N SER A 153 0.51 0.62 2.67
CA SER A 153 0.04 1.96 2.33
C SER A 153 -0.76 1.93 1.02
N LEU A 154 -1.86 2.68 0.96
CA LEU A 154 -2.72 2.78 -0.22
C LEU A 154 -2.83 4.24 -0.68
N GLY A 155 -2.74 4.45 -2.00
CA GLY A 155 -2.99 5.74 -2.61
C GLY A 155 -3.35 5.58 -4.08
N LEU A 156 -4.49 6.14 -4.48
CA LEU A 156 -5.05 6.01 -5.82
C LEU A 156 -5.22 7.38 -6.50
N LYS A 157 -5.21 7.38 -7.83
CA LYS A 157 -5.74 8.48 -8.64
C LYS A 157 -6.90 7.97 -9.47
N ILE A 158 -8.00 8.72 -9.48
CA ILE A 158 -9.10 8.49 -10.41
C ILE A 158 -9.02 9.50 -11.55
N ARG A 159 -9.11 9.01 -12.78
CA ARG A 159 -9.11 9.80 -14.00
C ARG A 159 -10.04 9.15 -15.02
N ASN A 160 -11.01 9.89 -15.51
CA ASN A 160 -12.03 9.40 -16.45
C ASN A 160 -12.69 8.09 -15.99
N GLY A 161 -12.97 7.94 -14.69
CA GLY A 161 -13.58 6.73 -14.12
C GLY A 161 -12.67 5.49 -14.09
N CYS A 162 -11.39 5.63 -14.43
CA CYS A 162 -10.37 4.60 -14.25
C CYS A 162 -9.43 4.97 -13.10
N SER A 163 -8.87 3.97 -12.43
CA SER A 163 -7.84 4.14 -11.41
C SER A 163 -6.44 3.85 -11.94
N TYR A 164 -5.44 4.43 -11.26
CA TYR A 164 -4.04 4.01 -11.27
C TYR A 164 -3.38 4.46 -9.96
N HIS A 165 -2.08 4.20 -9.81
CA HIS A 165 -1.41 3.98 -8.52
C HIS A 165 -1.97 2.74 -7.85
N GLY A 166 -1.89 2.58 -6.53
CA GLY A 166 -2.32 1.32 -5.93
C GLY A 166 -1.91 1.17 -4.48
N VAL A 167 -1.33 0.02 -4.17
CA VAL A 167 -1.00 -0.40 -2.82
C VAL A 167 0.47 -0.82 -2.73
N ALA A 168 1.10 -0.47 -1.62
CA ALA A 168 2.49 -0.79 -1.31
C ALA A 168 2.51 -1.62 -0.02
N LEU A 169 2.91 -2.88 -0.13
CA LEU A 169 3.07 -3.81 0.99
C LEU A 169 4.55 -3.86 1.40
N ASN A 170 4.83 -3.56 2.66
CA ASN A 170 6.17 -3.69 3.22
C ASN A 170 6.46 -5.18 3.44
N VAL A 171 7.41 -5.75 2.70
CA VAL A 171 7.74 -7.17 2.80
C VAL A 171 8.97 -7.37 3.65
N ARG A 172 10.12 -6.83 3.20
CA ARG A 172 11.45 -7.00 3.82
C ARG A 172 12.38 -5.85 3.44
N MET A 173 12.02 -4.64 3.83
CA MET A 173 12.68 -3.39 3.45
C MET A 173 13.42 -2.73 4.62
N ASP A 174 14.28 -1.75 4.30
CA ASP A 174 14.73 -0.81 5.31
C ASP A 174 13.58 0.13 5.69
N LEU A 175 13.10 0.02 6.93
CA LEU A 175 12.05 0.88 7.46
C LEU A 175 12.57 2.23 8.00
N THR A 176 13.88 2.42 8.09
CA THR A 176 14.49 3.65 8.64
C THR A 176 13.97 4.91 7.97
N PRO A 177 13.81 4.99 6.62
CA PRO A 177 13.28 6.19 5.97
C PRO A 177 11.83 6.54 6.34
N PHE A 178 11.03 5.63 6.90
CA PHE A 178 9.73 6.00 7.45
C PHE A 178 9.84 6.89 8.69
N SER A 179 10.94 6.83 9.45
CA SER A 179 11.21 7.73 10.59
C SER A 179 11.54 9.16 10.17
N PHE A 180 11.80 9.37 8.87
CA PHE A 180 12.20 10.66 8.29
C PHE A 180 10.99 11.51 7.88
N ILE A 181 9.79 10.93 7.97
CA ILE A 181 8.54 11.51 7.49
C ILE A 181 7.45 11.34 8.55
N ASN A 182 6.39 12.13 8.43
CA ASN A 182 5.11 11.85 9.08
C ASN A 182 4.21 11.11 8.08
N PRO A 183 4.23 9.76 8.04
CA PRO A 183 3.48 9.01 7.03
C PRO A 183 1.98 9.25 7.22
N CYS A 184 1.28 9.53 6.11
CA CYS A 184 -0.13 9.90 6.13
C CYS A 184 -0.48 11.11 7.03
N GLY A 185 0.51 11.91 7.46
CA GLY A 185 0.31 13.09 8.31
C GLY A 185 0.12 12.80 9.80
N TYR A 186 0.32 11.56 10.23
CA TYR A 186 0.24 11.18 11.65
C TYR A 186 1.64 11.11 12.25
N GLU A 187 1.89 11.95 13.24
CA GLU A 187 3.12 11.87 14.04
C GLU A 187 3.14 10.56 14.82
N GLY A 188 4.28 9.87 14.82
CA GLY A 188 4.50 8.65 15.60
C GLY A 188 3.81 7.38 15.08
N LEU A 189 3.15 7.41 13.91
CA LEU A 189 2.58 6.21 13.30
C LEU A 189 3.67 5.16 13.08
N GLN A 190 3.53 4.02 13.76
CA GLN A 190 4.44 2.90 13.58
C GLN A 190 4.22 2.24 12.22
N VAL A 191 5.31 1.78 11.62
CA VAL A 191 5.33 1.05 10.36
C VAL A 191 6.06 -0.26 10.60
N THR A 192 5.56 -1.35 10.02
CA THR A 192 6.13 -2.69 10.10
C THR A 192 6.13 -3.33 8.71
N GLN A 193 6.57 -4.58 8.62
CA GLN A 193 6.74 -5.34 7.39
C GLN A 193 6.47 -6.82 7.63
N LEU A 194 6.24 -7.56 6.55
CA LEU A 194 5.91 -8.99 6.64
C LEU A 194 7.00 -9.83 7.30
N SER A 195 8.28 -9.51 7.06
CA SER A 195 9.44 -10.21 7.63
C SER A 195 9.55 -10.10 9.16
N ASP A 196 8.77 -9.23 9.80
CA ASP A 196 8.69 -9.16 11.26
C ASP A 196 7.81 -10.29 11.84
N PHE A 197 7.06 -11.02 11.00
CA PHE A 197 6.09 -12.04 11.40
C PHE A 197 6.33 -13.41 10.76
N ALA A 198 6.79 -13.44 9.52
CA ALA A 198 7.12 -14.65 8.77
C ALA A 198 8.61 -14.65 8.42
N THR A 199 9.20 -15.82 8.21
CA THR A 199 10.65 -15.98 7.91
C THR A 199 10.95 -16.47 6.49
N GLU A 200 9.94 -16.97 5.76
CA GLU A 200 10.05 -17.56 4.42
C GLU A 200 9.43 -16.64 3.34
N GLU A 201 9.27 -15.36 3.64
CA GLU A 201 8.71 -14.37 2.74
C GLU A 201 9.71 -13.94 1.66
N SER A 202 9.31 -14.13 0.40
CA SER A 202 9.98 -13.52 -0.75
C SER A 202 9.14 -12.37 -1.28
N LEU A 203 9.81 -11.31 -1.73
CA LEU A 203 9.18 -10.14 -2.34
C LEU A 203 8.28 -10.54 -3.52
N GLU A 204 8.79 -11.45 -4.36
CA GLU A 204 8.11 -11.97 -5.54
C GLU A 204 6.85 -12.76 -5.16
N ALA A 205 6.94 -13.68 -4.20
CA ALA A 205 5.78 -14.46 -3.75
C ALA A 205 4.71 -13.55 -3.14
N ALA A 206 5.11 -12.60 -2.28
CA ALA A 206 4.19 -11.64 -1.70
C ALA A 206 3.49 -10.78 -2.77
N GLY A 207 4.22 -10.36 -3.81
CA GLY A 207 3.66 -9.62 -4.94
C GLY A 207 2.67 -10.42 -5.76
N PHE A 208 2.97 -11.67 -6.07
CA PHE A 208 2.06 -12.55 -6.82
C PHE A 208 0.81 -12.92 -6.02
N LEU A 209 0.95 -13.23 -4.74
CA LEU A 209 -0.20 -13.49 -3.86
C LEU A 209 -1.08 -12.25 -3.75
N LEU A 210 -0.48 -11.07 -3.60
CA LEU A 210 -1.23 -9.82 -3.55
C LEU A 210 -1.97 -9.52 -4.86
N ALA A 211 -1.32 -9.71 -6.01
CA ALA A 211 -1.97 -9.52 -7.30
C ALA A 211 -3.14 -10.51 -7.52
N ALA A 212 -2.96 -11.78 -7.14
CA ALA A 212 -4.04 -12.77 -7.21
C ALA A 212 -5.22 -12.43 -6.28
N ALA A 213 -4.94 -12.00 -5.05
CA ALA A 213 -5.96 -11.54 -4.11
C ALA A 213 -6.69 -10.29 -4.63
N LEU A 214 -5.95 -9.34 -5.22
CA LEU A 214 -6.52 -8.16 -5.85
C LEU A 214 -7.44 -8.51 -7.02
N GLU A 215 -7.03 -9.40 -7.92
CA GLU A 215 -7.91 -9.85 -9.00
C GLU A 215 -9.20 -10.47 -8.44
N ALA A 216 -9.08 -11.34 -7.44
CA ALA A 216 -10.21 -11.99 -6.81
C ALA A 216 -11.18 -10.97 -6.16
N THR A 217 -10.68 -10.02 -5.37
CA THR A 217 -11.55 -9.04 -4.68
C THR A 217 -12.10 -7.99 -5.65
N LEU A 218 -11.35 -7.55 -6.66
CA LEU A 218 -11.81 -6.53 -7.62
C LEU A 218 -12.86 -7.06 -8.59
N THR A 219 -12.80 -8.34 -8.94
CA THR A 219 -13.74 -8.98 -9.88
C THR A 219 -14.91 -9.69 -9.20
N ALA A 220 -14.87 -9.85 -7.86
CA ALA A 220 -15.99 -10.41 -7.12
C ALA A 220 -17.28 -9.59 -7.34
N PRO A 221 -18.46 -10.23 -7.45
CA PRO A 221 -19.73 -9.52 -7.57
C PRO A 221 -19.92 -8.49 -6.45
N ILE A 222 -20.62 -7.40 -6.77
CA ILE A 222 -21.05 -6.46 -5.73
C ILE A 222 -22.18 -7.13 -4.96
N THR A 223 -21.92 -7.49 -3.71
CA THR A 223 -22.98 -7.88 -2.79
C THR A 223 -23.73 -6.61 -2.39
N PRO A 224 -25.05 -6.52 -2.62
CA PRO A 224 -25.81 -5.37 -2.15
C PRO A 224 -25.68 -5.29 -0.62
N LYS A 225 -25.31 -4.11 -0.11
CA LYS A 225 -25.36 -3.88 1.34
C LYS A 225 -26.83 -3.96 1.78
N PRO A 226 -27.12 -4.66 2.89
CA PRO A 226 -28.47 -4.72 3.45
C PRO A 226 -29.00 -3.33 3.81
#